data_AF-A0A2C9KT40-F1
#
_entry.id   AF-A0A2C9KT40-F1
#
_cell.length_a   1.000
_cell.length_b   1.000
_cell.length_c   1.000
_cell.angle_alpha   90.00
_cell.angle_beta   90.00
_cell.angle_gamma   90.00
#
_symmetry.space_group_name_H-M   'P 1'
#
loop_
_entity.id
_entity.type
_entity.pdbx_description
1 polymer ?
#
loop_
_entity_poly.entity_id
_entity_poly.type
_entity_poly.pdbx_seq_one_letter_code
_entity_poly.pdbx_strand_id
1 'polypeptide(L)'
;MELTSLSEALIRLDMTGATRDMSRANYVAKLMTLIMGKTFPVLSGTSQKHVINILDAMVSEAIKSELNIGIMKDLLDCAVDALNEGKHFHIGSQCLWSKHLETVNKLTNKLSEYQMKERNKDGRLMLHDLPTDCLRVIFAQISDHKDVMRAGQTSTTLNKV
;
A
#
# COMPACT_ATOMS: atom_id res chain seq x y z
N MET A 1 -28.35 5.08 11.02
CA MET A 1 -27.74 5.31 12.35
C MET A 1 -26.39 4.58 12.52
N GLU A 2 -25.79 4.01 11.45
CA GLU A 2 -24.56 3.18 11.55
C GLU A 2 -23.24 3.90 11.17
N LEU A 3 -23.30 5.04 10.47
CA LEU A 3 -22.07 5.74 10.02
C LEU A 3 -21.23 6.30 11.18
N THR A 4 -21.85 6.64 12.30
CA THR A 4 -21.16 7.13 13.51
C THR A 4 -20.26 6.05 14.11
N SER A 5 -20.73 4.80 14.16
CA SER A 5 -19.96 3.65 14.67
C SER A 5 -18.72 3.38 13.82
N LEU A 6 -18.84 3.37 12.48
CA LEU A 6 -17.70 3.14 11.60
C LEU A 6 -16.67 4.28 11.68
N SER A 7 -17.14 5.53 11.70
CA SER A 7 -16.26 6.70 11.83
C SER A 7 -15.48 6.69 13.14
N GLU A 8 -16.11 6.28 14.24
CA GLU A 8 -15.50 6.22 15.56
C GLU A 8 -14.58 4.99 15.70
N ALA A 9 -14.95 3.86 15.10
CA ALA A 9 -14.10 2.68 15.00
C ALA A 9 -12.84 2.94 14.16
N LEU A 10 -12.93 3.71 13.08
CA LEU A 10 -11.78 4.11 12.26
C LEU A 10 -10.84 5.04 13.00
N ILE A 11 -11.37 5.99 13.78
CA ILE A 11 -10.57 6.89 14.62
C ILE A 11 -9.89 6.13 15.77
N ARG A 12 -10.53 5.09 16.30
CA ARG A 12 -10.00 4.24 17.37
C ARG A 12 -9.09 3.12 16.86
N LEU A 13 -9.09 2.83 15.56
CA LEU A 13 -8.17 1.86 14.96
C LEU A 13 -6.77 2.49 14.97
N ASP A 14 -5.90 2.01 15.86
CA ASP A 14 -4.48 2.38 15.89
C ASP A 14 -3.76 1.80 14.66
N MET A 15 -4.06 2.37 13.50
CA MET A 15 -3.43 2.03 12.21
C MET A 15 -1.95 2.40 12.21
N THR A 16 -1.58 3.42 12.98
CA THR A 16 -0.19 3.86 13.18
C THR A 16 0.67 2.84 13.91
N GLY A 17 0.10 2.09 14.88
CA GLY A 17 0.75 0.95 15.50
C GLY A 17 0.73 -0.30 14.61
N ALA A 18 -0.32 -0.47 13.80
CA ALA A 18 -0.50 -1.64 12.94
C ALA A 18 0.39 -1.65 11.69
N THR A 19 0.88 -0.50 11.22
CA THR A 19 1.86 -0.42 10.11
C THR A 19 3.24 -0.97 10.45
N ARG A 20 3.56 -1.12 11.74
CA ARG A 20 4.85 -1.68 12.19
C ARG A 20 4.95 -3.21 12.08
N ASP A 21 3.82 -3.89 11.94
CA ASP A 21 3.78 -5.34 11.80
C ASP A 21 3.45 -5.72 10.35
N MET A 22 4.39 -6.38 9.67
CA MET A 22 4.28 -6.76 8.26
C MET A 22 3.01 -7.57 7.95
N SER A 23 2.57 -8.42 8.89
CA SER A 23 1.38 -9.24 8.71
C SER A 23 0.10 -8.41 8.80
N ARG A 24 0.06 -7.45 9.74
CA ARG A 24 -1.08 -6.56 9.97
C ARG A 24 -1.19 -5.48 8.90
N ALA A 25 -0.06 -5.02 8.37
CA ALA A 25 -0.02 -4.04 7.28
C ALA A 25 -0.83 -4.50 6.05
N ASN A 26 -0.79 -5.79 5.70
CA ASN A 26 -1.56 -6.33 4.57
C ASN A 26 -3.06 -6.37 4.83
N TYR A 27 -3.48 -6.74 6.04
CA TYR A 27 -4.89 -6.68 6.43
C TYR A 27 -5.41 -5.26 6.45
N VAL A 28 -4.62 -4.35 7.01
CA VAL A 28 -4.90 -2.92 7.07
C VAL A 28 -5.00 -2.34 5.67
N ALA A 29 -4.10 -2.70 4.75
CA ALA A 29 -4.16 -2.28 3.34
C ALA A 29 -5.46 -2.73 2.68
N LYS A 30 -5.83 -4.01 2.80
CA LYS A 30 -7.09 -4.54 2.25
C LYS A 30 -8.31 -3.84 2.84
N LEU A 31 -8.30 -3.58 4.14
CA LEU A 31 -9.37 -2.82 4.81
C LEU A 31 -9.44 -1.40 4.26
N MET A 32 -8.31 -0.72 4.08
CA MET A 32 -8.28 0.61 3.49
C MET A 32 -8.77 0.63 2.04
N THR A 33 -8.40 -0.35 1.22
CA THR A 33 -8.94 -0.52 -0.14
C THR A 33 -10.46 -0.60 -0.13
N LEU A 34 -11.02 -1.40 0.79
CA LEU A 34 -12.47 -1.55 0.94
C LEU A 34 -13.15 -0.24 1.37
N ILE A 35 -12.54 0.47 2.31
CA ILE A 35 -13.05 1.76 2.81
C ILE A 35 -13.06 2.80 1.69
N MET A 36 -11.94 2.91 0.96
CA MET A 36 -11.79 3.82 -0.18
C MET A 36 -12.84 3.54 -1.24
N GLY A 37 -12.96 2.28 -1.69
CA GLY A 37 -13.86 1.93 -2.78
C GLY A 37 -15.36 2.00 -2.44
N LYS A 38 -15.75 1.72 -1.19
CA LYS A 38 -17.19 1.56 -0.85
C LYS A 38 -17.78 2.67 0.01
N THR A 39 -17.00 3.22 0.94
CA THR A 39 -17.56 4.04 2.02
C THR A 39 -17.04 5.47 2.02
N PHE A 40 -15.86 5.73 1.44
CA PHE A 40 -15.20 7.02 1.48
C PHE A 40 -16.06 8.21 0.99
N PRO A 41 -16.83 8.10 -0.13
CA PRO A 41 -17.68 9.20 -0.59
C PRO A 41 -18.79 9.58 0.39
N VAL A 42 -19.23 8.65 1.24
CA VAL A 42 -20.36 8.81 2.17
C VAL A 42 -19.89 9.18 3.59
N LEU A 43 -18.58 9.12 3.85
CA LEU A 43 -18.00 9.49 5.13
C LEU A 43 -18.10 10.99 5.40
N SER A 44 -18.12 11.36 6.69
CA SER A 44 -18.01 12.76 7.09
C SER A 44 -16.64 13.33 6.66
N GLY A 45 -16.55 14.63 6.40
CA GLY A 45 -15.29 15.28 6.00
C GLY A 45 -14.17 15.12 7.04
N THR A 46 -14.48 15.01 8.33
CA THR A 46 -13.49 14.72 9.38
C THR A 46 -12.95 13.30 9.26
N SER A 47 -13.82 12.32 9.00
CA SER A 47 -13.44 10.92 8.80
C SER A 47 -12.65 10.73 7.50
N GLN A 48 -13.04 11.41 6.41
CA GLN A 48 -12.29 11.40 5.15
C GLN A 48 -10.85 11.89 5.36
N LYS A 49 -10.67 13.01 6.08
CA LYS A 49 -9.32 13.51 6.46
C LYS A 49 -8.54 12.48 7.25
N HIS A 50 -9.17 11.81 8.22
CA HIS A 50 -8.50 10.80 9.03
C HIS A 50 -8.04 9.61 8.18
N VAL A 51 -8.89 9.12 7.27
CA VAL A 51 -8.56 8.06 6.31
C VAL A 51 -7.36 8.44 5.44
N ILE A 52 -7.35 9.66 4.88
CA ILE A 52 -6.22 10.14 4.07
C ILE A 52 -4.93 10.28 4.90
N ASN A 53 -5.02 10.71 6.16
CA ASN A 53 -3.85 10.77 7.05
C ASN A 53 -3.30 9.38 7.36
N ILE A 54 -4.16 8.38 7.57
CA ILE A 54 -3.74 6.98 7.74
C ILE A 54 -3.02 6.50 6.47
N LEU A 55 -3.59 6.79 5.29
CA LEU A 55 -2.99 6.42 4.00
C LEU A 55 -1.58 7.02 3.83
N ASP A 56 -1.40 8.30 4.15
CA ASP A 56 -0.07 8.95 4.13
C ASP A 56 0.92 8.30 5.10
N ALA A 57 0.48 8.00 6.33
CA ALA A 57 1.30 7.31 7.32
C ALA A 57 1.73 5.91 6.84
N MET A 58 0.81 5.15 6.22
CA MET A 58 1.09 3.83 5.66
C MET A 58 2.13 3.90 4.53
N VAL A 59 1.96 4.83 3.58
CA VAL A 59 2.91 5.02 2.47
C VAL A 59 4.28 5.44 3.00
N SER A 60 4.33 6.33 3.97
CA SER A 60 5.59 6.79 4.57
C SER A 60 6.31 5.67 5.33
N GLU A 61 5.59 4.80 6.04
CA GLU A 61 6.19 3.64 6.72
C GLU A 61 6.65 2.58 5.71
N ALA A 62 5.90 2.34 4.63
CA ALA A 62 6.29 1.41 3.57
C ALA A 62 7.60 1.86 2.88
N ILE A 63 7.72 3.15 2.56
CA ILE A 63 8.95 3.72 1.99
C ILE A 63 10.12 3.60 2.97
N LYS A 64 9.89 3.85 4.26
CA LYS A 64 10.94 3.80 5.29
C LYS A 64 11.42 2.36 5.56
N SER A 65 10.51 1.40 5.55
CA SER A 65 10.81 -0.01 5.80
C SER A 65 11.26 -0.76 4.54
N GLU A 66 11.07 -0.16 3.36
CA GLU A 66 11.30 -0.77 2.03
C GLU A 66 10.46 -2.04 1.81
N LEU A 67 9.34 -2.18 2.53
CA LEU A 67 8.47 -3.36 2.52
C LEU A 67 7.07 -3.01 2.01
N ASN A 68 6.38 -4.00 1.44
CA ASN A 68 4.99 -3.89 0.96
C ASN A 68 4.74 -2.75 -0.06
N ILE A 69 5.78 -2.27 -0.75
CA ILE A 69 5.70 -1.18 -1.74
C ILE A 69 4.67 -1.49 -2.83
N GLY A 70 4.62 -2.74 -3.31
CA GLY A 70 3.65 -3.17 -4.32
C GLY A 70 2.21 -3.09 -3.84
N ILE A 71 1.96 -3.48 -2.59
CA ILE A 71 0.61 -3.44 -1.99
C ILE A 71 0.17 -2.00 -1.78
N MET A 72 1.08 -1.11 -1.39
CA MET A 72 0.78 0.33 -1.28
C MET A 72 0.49 0.96 -2.64
N LYS A 73 1.17 0.54 -3.72
CA LYS A 73 0.84 0.98 -5.09
C LYS A 73 -0.58 0.57 -5.47
N ASP A 74 -0.92 -0.71 -5.30
CA ASP A 74 -2.27 -1.22 -5.59
C ASP A 74 -3.35 -0.48 -4.75
N LEU A 75 -3.06 -0.15 -3.49
CA LEU A 75 -3.95 0.64 -2.63
C LEU A 75 -4.12 2.09 -3.11
N LEU A 76 -3.03 2.75 -3.51
CA LEU A 76 -3.08 4.13 -4.02
C LEU A 76 -3.81 4.21 -5.35
N ASP A 77 -3.60 3.25 -6.25
CA ASP A 77 -4.34 3.19 -7.52
C ASP A 77 -5.84 3.04 -7.26
N CYS A 78 -6.24 2.13 -6.36
CA CYS A 78 -7.63 2.02 -5.92
C CYS A 78 -8.17 3.30 -5.28
N ALA A 79 -7.36 4.01 -4.49
CA ALA A 79 -7.73 5.28 -3.88
C ALA A 79 -7.98 6.38 -4.93
N VAL A 80 -7.14 6.44 -5.97
CA VAL A 80 -7.32 7.37 -7.10
C VAL A 80 -8.60 7.05 -7.85
N ASP A 81 -8.84 5.78 -8.19
CA ASP A 81 -10.05 5.35 -8.88
C ASP A 81 -11.31 5.69 -8.09
N ALA A 82 -11.33 5.36 -6.79
CA ALA A 82 -12.45 5.67 -5.91
C ALA A 82 -12.73 7.18 -5.80
N LEU A 83 -11.68 8.01 -5.78
CA LEU A 83 -11.82 9.48 -5.75
C LEU A 83 -12.32 10.04 -7.08
N ASN A 84 -11.92 9.46 -8.21
CA ASN A 84 -12.39 9.84 -9.54
C ASN A 84 -13.85 9.46 -9.75
N GLU A 85 -14.23 8.24 -9.38
CA GLU A 85 -15.62 7.77 -9.42
C GLU A 85 -16.49 8.61 -8.48
N GLY A 86 -16.05 8.80 -7.22
CA GLY A 86 -16.79 9.52 -6.18
C GLY A 86 -16.99 11.02 -6.42
N LYS A 87 -16.37 11.60 -7.45
CA LYS A 87 -16.42 13.04 -7.74
C LYS A 87 -17.84 13.60 -7.83
N HIS A 88 -18.80 12.82 -8.32
CA HIS A 88 -20.17 13.29 -8.58
C HIS A 88 -21.19 13.00 -7.46
N PHE A 89 -20.84 12.15 -6.50
CA PHE A 89 -21.79 11.66 -5.47
C PHE A 89 -21.20 11.68 -4.05
N HIS A 90 -20.06 12.34 -3.86
CA HIS A 90 -19.49 12.56 -2.54
C HIS A 90 -20.35 13.48 -1.68
N ILE A 91 -20.30 13.24 -0.37
CA ILE A 91 -20.88 14.11 0.64
C ILE A 91 -19.77 15.05 1.14
N GLY A 92 -20.00 16.36 1.04
CA GLY A 92 -19.10 17.36 1.60
C GLY A 92 -18.69 18.45 0.61
N SER A 93 -17.52 19.05 0.85
CA SER A 93 -17.01 20.17 0.07
C SER A 93 -16.22 19.69 -1.15
N GLN A 94 -16.56 20.20 -2.33
CA GLN A 94 -15.78 19.98 -3.56
C GLN A 94 -14.30 20.34 -3.40
N CYS A 95 -14.01 21.43 -2.66
CA CYS A 95 -12.64 21.86 -2.39
C CYS A 95 -11.88 20.82 -1.55
N LEU A 96 -12.55 20.24 -0.55
CA LEU A 96 -11.98 19.17 0.26
C LEU A 96 -11.72 17.91 -0.58
N TRP A 97 -12.64 17.55 -1.47
CA TRP A 97 -12.49 16.42 -2.38
C TRP A 97 -11.29 16.59 -3.32
N SER A 98 -11.17 17.76 -3.95
CA SER A 98 -10.01 18.09 -4.79
C SER A 98 -8.70 18.01 -4.00
N LYS A 99 -8.70 18.46 -2.74
CA LYS A 99 -7.52 18.35 -1.86
C LYS A 99 -7.17 16.89 -1.56
N HIS A 100 -8.16 16.03 -1.33
CA HIS A 100 -7.92 14.59 -1.12
C HIS A 100 -7.28 13.94 -2.35
N LEU A 101 -7.81 14.22 -3.56
CA LEU A 101 -7.24 13.73 -4.81
C LEU A 101 -5.80 14.23 -5.03
N GLU A 102 -5.53 15.51 -4.76
CA GLU A 102 -4.18 16.07 -4.81
C GLU A 102 -3.23 15.36 -3.85
N THR A 103 -3.66 15.10 -2.61
CA THR A 103 -2.85 14.37 -1.63
C THR A 103 -2.56 12.94 -2.09
N VAL A 104 -3.55 12.19 -2.57
CA VAL A 104 -3.34 10.82 -3.05
C VAL A 104 -2.38 10.82 -4.25
N ASN A 105 -2.54 11.72 -5.21
CA ASN A 105 -1.61 11.83 -6.35
C ASN A 105 -0.17 12.14 -5.91
N LYS A 106 0.02 13.00 -4.90
CA LYS A 106 1.35 13.25 -4.32
C LYS A 106 1.94 12.00 -3.71
N LEU A 107 1.15 11.18 -3.01
CA LEU A 107 1.59 9.92 -2.44
C LEU A 107 1.97 8.90 -3.53
N THR A 108 1.17 8.82 -4.60
CA THR A 108 1.45 7.96 -5.77
C THR A 108 2.78 8.35 -6.42
N ASN A 109 2.99 9.65 -6.65
CA ASN A 109 4.26 10.15 -7.20
C ASN A 109 5.44 9.83 -6.28
N LYS A 110 5.33 10.12 -4.98
CA LYS A 110 6.35 9.82 -3.97
C LYS A 110 6.71 8.32 -3.96
N LEU A 111 5.73 7.43 -4.09
CA LEU A 111 5.93 5.98 -4.11
C LEU A 111 6.49 5.48 -5.47
N SER A 112 6.19 6.18 -6.57
CA SER A 112 6.75 5.86 -7.89
C SER A 112 8.21 6.32 -8.05
N GLU A 113 8.57 7.45 -7.47
CA GLU A 113 9.93 8.01 -7.46
C GLU A 113 10.85 7.20 -6.55
N TYR A 114 10.28 6.51 -5.56
CA TYR A 114 11.03 5.61 -4.70
C TYR A 114 11.54 4.39 -5.49
N GLN A 115 12.83 4.39 -5.78
CA GLN A 115 13.56 3.24 -6.31
C GLN A 115 14.40 2.61 -5.19
N MET A 116 14.16 1.33 -4.94
CA MET A 116 15.00 0.53 -4.06
C MET A 116 16.43 0.53 -4.61
N LYS A 117 17.41 0.91 -3.78
CA LYS A 117 18.79 1.01 -4.23
C LYS A 117 19.33 -0.39 -4.52
N GLU A 118 19.88 -0.58 -5.71
CA GLU A 118 20.59 -1.82 -6.02
C GLU A 118 21.76 -1.99 -5.06
N ARG A 119 21.97 -3.23 -4.61
CA ARG A 119 23.11 -3.57 -3.77
C ARG A 119 24.41 -3.27 -4.54
N ASN A 120 25.33 -2.53 -3.93
CA ASN A 120 26.67 -2.31 -4.50
C ASN A 120 27.35 -3.66 -4.80
N LYS A 121 28.08 -3.74 -5.93
CA LYS A 121 28.88 -4.92 -6.31
C LYS A 121 30.07 -5.08 -5.36
N ASP A 122 29.79 -5.57 -4.16
CA ASP A 122 30.74 -5.80 -3.07
C ASP A 122 31.42 -7.18 -3.15
N GLY A 123 31.16 -7.95 -4.22
CA GLY A 123 31.72 -9.28 -4.45
C GLY A 123 31.20 -10.36 -3.48
N ARG A 124 30.18 -10.05 -2.67
CA ARG A 124 29.55 -11.02 -1.78
C ARG A 124 28.49 -11.81 -2.53
N LEU A 125 28.21 -13.01 -2.02
CA LEU A 125 27.17 -13.90 -2.54
C LEU A 125 25.84 -13.16 -2.76
N MET A 126 25.29 -13.35 -3.95
CA MET A 126 24.03 -12.82 -4.43
C MET A 126 22.96 -13.92 -4.41
N LEU A 127 21.69 -13.52 -4.54
CA LEU A 127 20.57 -14.46 -4.53
C LEU A 127 20.73 -15.56 -5.60
N HIS A 128 21.23 -15.21 -6.79
CA HIS A 128 21.43 -16.16 -7.89
C HIS A 128 22.62 -17.13 -7.69
N ASP A 129 23.47 -16.91 -6.69
CA ASP A 129 24.58 -17.81 -6.36
C ASP A 129 24.15 -18.96 -5.43
N LEU A 130 22.93 -18.90 -4.88
CA LEU A 130 22.40 -19.94 -4.00
C LEU A 130 21.96 -21.19 -4.79
N PRO A 131 22.12 -22.40 -4.21
CA PRO A 131 21.58 -23.62 -4.78
C PRO A 131 20.06 -23.56 -4.99
N THR A 132 19.57 -24.26 -6.02
CA THR A 132 18.16 -24.25 -6.43
C THR A 132 17.19 -24.65 -5.30
N ASP A 133 17.57 -25.63 -4.47
CA ASP A 133 16.73 -26.06 -3.34
C ASP A 133 16.59 -24.97 -2.27
N CYS A 134 17.66 -24.20 -2.01
CA CYS A 134 17.60 -23.06 -1.09
C CYS A 134 16.70 -21.95 -1.64
N LEU A 135 16.80 -21.67 -2.95
CA LEU A 135 15.95 -20.69 -3.62
C LEU A 135 14.47 -21.06 -3.54
N ARG A 136 14.13 -22.34 -3.74
CA ARG A 136 12.75 -22.83 -3.60
C ARG A 136 12.19 -22.61 -2.20
N VAL A 137 12.97 -22.91 -1.16
CA VAL A 137 12.54 -22.69 0.23
C VAL A 137 12.32 -21.20 0.49
N ILE A 138 13.19 -20.33 0.00
CA ILE A 138 13.04 -18.86 0.13
C ILE A 138 11.77 -18.39 -0.58
N PHE A 139 11.57 -18.78 -1.84
CA PHE A 139 10.38 -18.40 -2.60
C PHE A 139 9.09 -18.93 -1.99
N ALA A 140 9.11 -20.12 -1.39
CA ALA A 140 7.95 -20.67 -0.67
C ALA A 140 7.55 -19.85 0.58
N GLN A 141 8.46 -19.04 1.13
CA GLN A 141 8.15 -18.14 2.25
C GLN A 141 7.58 -16.79 1.80
N ILE A 142 7.63 -16.46 0.50
CA ILE A 142 7.07 -15.22 -0.01
C ILE A 142 5.55 -15.33 -0.06
N SER A 143 4.87 -14.44 0.67
CA SER A 143 3.41 -14.49 0.79
C SER A 143 2.66 -13.98 -0.44
N ASP A 144 3.27 -13.11 -1.24
CA ASP A 144 2.67 -12.58 -2.48
C ASP A 144 3.28 -13.23 -3.72
N HIS A 145 2.44 -13.95 -4.47
CA HIS A 145 2.78 -14.52 -5.78
C HIS A 145 3.30 -13.49 -6.79
N LYS A 146 2.86 -12.23 -6.75
CA LYS A 146 3.35 -11.18 -7.66
C LYS A 146 4.83 -10.92 -7.45
N ASP A 147 5.30 -11.00 -6.22
CA ASP A 147 6.71 -10.76 -5.88
C ASP A 147 7.60 -11.94 -6.31
N VAL A 148 7.10 -13.18 -6.23
CA VAL A 148 7.77 -14.36 -6.79
C VAL A 148 7.93 -14.22 -8.31
N MET A 149 6.86 -13.82 -9.01
CA MET A 149 6.88 -13.62 -10.46
C MET A 149 7.85 -12.51 -10.88
N ARG A 150 7.86 -11.38 -10.17
CA ARG A 150 8.79 -10.26 -10.42
C ARG A 150 10.24 -10.68 -10.20
N ALA A 151 10.51 -11.48 -9.16
CA ALA A 151 11.84 -12.02 -8.89
C ALA A 151 12.34 -12.94 -10.02
N GLY A 152 11.44 -13.77 -10.58
CA GLY A 152 11.75 -14.61 -11.75
C GLY A 152 12.03 -13.81 -13.02
N GLN A 153 11.47 -12.61 -13.15
CA GLN A 153 11.72 -11.70 -14.28
C GLN A 153 13.05 -10.95 -14.15
N THR A 154 13.67 -10.91 -12.97
CA THR A 154 14.89 -10.12 -12.72
C THR A 154 16.17 -10.84 -13.16
N SER A 155 16.15 -12.18 -13.23
CA SER A 155 17.32 -12.97 -13.66
C SER A 155 16.91 -14.28 -14.34
N THR A 156 17.62 -14.65 -15.40
CA THR A 156 17.40 -15.90 -16.15
C THR A 156 17.63 -17.15 -15.30
N THR A 157 18.45 -17.06 -14.25
CA THR A 157 18.70 -18.15 -13.29
C THR A 157 17.50 -18.34 -12.36
N LEU A 158 16.87 -17.25 -11.92
CA LEU A 158 15.71 -17.28 -11.02
C LEU A 158 14.41 -17.68 -11.75
N ASN A 159 14.32 -17.43 -13.06
CA ASN A 159 13.19 -17.86 -13.89
C ASN A 159 13.04 -19.40 -13.96
N LYS A 160 14.15 -20.14 -13.81
CA LYS A 160 14.19 -21.60 -13.95
C LYS A 160 13.88 -22.37 -12.65
N VAL A 161 13.69 -21.68 -11.53
CA VAL A 161 13.50 -22.26 -10.19
C VAL A 161 12.03 -22.48 -9.89
#